data_AF-A0A286AZS8-F1
#
_entry.id   AF-A0A286AZS8-F1
#
_cell.length_a   1.000
_cell.length_b   1.000
_cell.length_c   1.000
_cell.angle_alpha   90.00
_cell.angle_beta   90.00
_cell.angle_gamma   90.00
#
_symmetry.space_group_name_H-M   'P 1'
#
loop_
_entity.id
_entity.type
_entity.pdbx_description
1 polymer ?
#
loop_
_entity_poly.entity_id
_entity_poly.type
_entity_poly.pdbx_seq_one_letter_code
_entity_poly.pdbx_strand_id
1 'polypeptide(L)'
;MQHFRFSLSALSLGVALALGAQAHAETIKKPQLDQLAAAWQAGKPAADFNAFLAQAAKSQPALQSSVNAYRSKKASLAGDDLVNIARLLGLYNRLKNQQAVIASIGTMVAIPTVRNVQVPPHESASIIEFGQLVQKMATDFGLAYRNVDNRIFEVSLKGKGGEEFGILTHSDVVPAVLSEWVLDDGTRLDPFKMTRIGDFLYGRGTIDDKGSIAAVLYAMKAVKESGLPIERSIRLMIETTEETGGDAMQYYRTKTQLPAYNIVLDSKYPAVVAEKGSGALKVLFPAEQADGASTAITAMSGAASANAISQTAMATLKGGDLAAALAKLEAAKPAFLQKYEGQGGKFAIDIARGADSIELKVTGVSAHGSRPEEGVNPLPRLALFLQESGVPLAANHYLKAVKYIDALYGTGYLGEKMGLGYADDFMGPLTFSPNLVRMGSDGRLEVTVNARMPRGRTPDELKAQVTSKIDAWASANNVKLEVAYDQGNWMARDPKGAWLSTLLNIYGDTTGLEAKPVPTAGSTTAKLMPNAINFGPAMPGKKYTAHNAKEYKEVPDLDADMQMFTEMLVRIGNLQQMQ
;
A
#
# COMPACT_ATOMS: atom_id res chain seq x y z
N MET A 1 -49.24 25.87 68.38
CA MET A 1 -49.33 24.84 67.33
C MET A 1 -48.18 25.11 66.36
N GLN A 2 -47.07 24.37 66.52
CA GLN A 2 -46.58 23.35 65.57
C GLN A 2 -45.97 24.02 64.30
N HIS A 3 -44.69 23.88 63.89
CA HIS A 3 -43.67 22.83 64.06
C HIS A 3 -42.23 23.36 63.82
N PHE A 4 -41.27 22.75 64.55
CA PHE A 4 -39.86 22.45 64.26
C PHE A 4 -39.10 23.12 63.09
N ARG A 5 -37.93 23.72 63.40
CA ARG A 5 -36.67 23.56 62.63
C ARG A 5 -35.44 23.58 63.55
N PHE A 6 -34.48 22.74 63.18
CA PHE A 6 -33.34 22.17 63.92
C PHE A 6 -32.21 23.15 64.29
N SER A 7 -31.52 22.85 65.39
CA SER A 7 -30.30 23.50 65.87
C SER A 7 -29.06 23.11 65.07
N LEU A 8 -28.28 24.11 64.64
CA LEU A 8 -26.91 23.96 64.15
C LEU A 8 -25.92 23.86 65.33
N SER A 9 -25.09 22.82 65.35
CA SER A 9 -23.77 22.82 66.00
C SER A 9 -22.98 21.60 65.52
N ALA A 10 -21.88 21.82 64.81
CA ALA A 10 -20.62 21.08 64.99
C ALA A 10 -19.56 21.58 63.98
N LEU A 11 -18.55 22.24 64.54
CA LEU A 11 -17.25 22.49 63.93
C LEU A 11 -16.57 21.14 63.65
N SER A 12 -16.07 20.92 62.43
CA SER A 12 -15.05 19.90 62.17
C SER A 12 -14.00 20.45 61.21
N LEU A 13 -12.76 20.50 61.72
CA LEU A 13 -11.56 20.98 61.06
C LEU A 13 -11.05 19.87 60.12
N GLY A 14 -11.21 20.05 58.81
CA GLY A 14 -10.65 19.16 57.79
C GLY A 14 -9.26 19.61 57.37
N VAL A 15 -8.24 18.83 57.71
CA VAL A 15 -6.84 18.99 57.30
C VAL A 15 -6.73 18.84 55.78
N ALA A 16 -6.29 19.90 55.09
CA ALA A 16 -5.93 19.86 53.68
C ALA A 16 -4.55 19.19 53.51
N LEU A 17 -4.53 17.92 53.14
CA LEU A 17 -3.36 17.27 52.56
C LEU A 17 -3.22 17.75 51.12
N ALA A 18 -2.34 18.72 50.89
CA ALA A 18 -1.86 19.07 49.56
C ALA A 18 -1.01 17.91 49.03
N LEU A 19 -1.66 16.93 48.40
CA LEU A 19 -0.99 16.02 47.47
C LEU A 19 -0.54 16.88 46.28
N GLY A 20 0.74 17.23 46.27
CA GLY A 20 1.36 17.88 45.13
C GLY A 20 1.12 17.05 43.88
N ALA A 21 0.36 17.59 42.93
CA ALA A 21 0.32 17.07 41.59
C ALA A 21 1.77 17.07 41.08
N GLN A 22 2.34 15.88 40.86
CA GLN A 22 3.54 15.77 40.05
C GLN A 22 3.19 16.40 38.70
N ALA A 23 3.82 17.53 38.40
CA ALA A 23 3.75 18.10 37.06
C ALA A 23 4.32 17.05 36.10
N HIS A 24 3.42 16.34 35.41
CA HIS A 24 3.79 15.43 34.34
C HIS A 24 4.55 16.24 33.29
N ALA A 25 5.77 15.83 32.96
CA ALA A 25 6.52 16.47 31.89
C ALA A 25 5.75 16.23 30.58
N GLU A 26 5.26 17.30 29.94
CA GLU A 26 4.62 17.17 28.63
C GLU A 26 5.54 16.45 27.65
N THR A 27 4.99 15.48 26.92
CA THR A 27 5.76 14.72 25.94
C THR A 27 6.18 15.62 24.78
N ILE A 28 7.43 15.49 24.32
CA ILE A 28 7.99 16.31 23.25
C ILE A 28 7.17 16.18 21.97
N LYS A 29 6.73 17.28 21.36
CA LYS A 29 5.89 17.30 20.16
C LYS A 29 6.68 17.69 18.92
N LYS A 30 6.02 17.64 17.76
CA LYS A 30 6.61 17.93 16.45
C LYS A 30 7.46 19.23 16.40
N PRO A 31 6.99 20.40 16.89
CA PRO A 31 7.78 21.63 16.77
C PRO A 31 9.15 21.54 17.49
N GLN A 32 9.16 20.89 18.65
CA GLN A 32 10.38 20.67 19.43
C GLN A 32 11.32 19.68 18.75
N LEU A 33 10.80 18.63 18.12
CA LEU A 33 11.59 17.66 17.35
C LEU A 33 12.17 18.31 16.07
N ASP A 34 11.40 19.14 15.39
CA ASP A 34 11.84 19.88 14.21
C ASP A 34 12.99 20.84 14.56
N GLN A 35 12.94 21.51 15.71
CA GLN A 35 14.03 22.34 16.21
C GLN A 35 15.32 21.54 16.46
N LEU A 36 15.20 20.34 17.04
CA LEU A 36 16.35 19.46 17.25
C LEU A 36 16.93 18.94 15.94
N ALA A 37 16.07 18.62 14.96
CA ALA A 37 16.49 18.22 13.62
C ALA A 37 17.27 19.33 12.89
N ALA A 38 16.76 20.57 12.94
CA ALA A 38 17.43 21.73 12.37
C ALA A 38 18.78 22.00 13.05
N ALA A 39 18.85 21.88 14.38
CA ALA A 39 20.09 22.05 15.13
C ALA A 39 21.14 20.99 14.78
N TRP A 40 20.73 19.74 14.52
CA TRP A 40 21.62 18.68 14.05
C TRP A 40 22.25 19.03 12.69
N GLN A 41 21.45 19.54 11.76
CA GLN A 41 21.91 19.93 10.42
C GLN A 41 22.88 21.12 10.45
N ALA A 42 22.67 22.08 11.36
CA ALA A 42 23.52 23.25 11.52
C ALA A 42 24.81 22.99 12.32
N GLY A 43 24.85 21.89 13.09
CA GLY A 43 25.91 21.58 14.04
C GLY A 43 26.75 20.37 13.66
N LYS A 44 27.60 19.93 14.60
CA LYS A 44 28.32 18.66 14.48
C LYS A 44 27.39 17.51 14.90
N PRO A 45 27.19 16.47 14.06
CA PRO A 45 26.45 15.27 14.42
C PRO A 45 26.91 14.68 15.75
N ALA A 46 25.97 14.26 16.60
CA ALA A 46 26.31 13.56 17.83
C ALA A 46 27.02 12.24 17.51
N ALA A 47 28.04 11.91 18.31
CA ALA A 47 28.82 10.68 18.11
C ALA A 47 27.97 9.43 18.32
N ASP A 48 27.11 9.45 19.34
CA ASP A 48 26.22 8.37 19.74
C ASP A 48 24.88 8.93 20.25
N PHE A 49 23.97 8.03 20.64
CA PHE A 49 22.66 8.43 21.15
C PHE A 49 22.73 9.13 22.52
N ASN A 50 23.69 8.80 23.40
CA ASN A 50 23.85 9.47 24.69
C ASN A 50 24.29 10.93 24.53
N ALA A 51 25.17 11.21 23.57
CA ALA A 51 25.57 12.55 23.19
C ALA A 51 24.40 13.32 22.58
N PHE A 52 23.58 12.68 21.74
CA PHE A 52 22.37 13.29 21.21
C PHE A 52 21.37 13.66 22.32
N LEU A 53 21.12 12.76 23.27
CA LEU A 53 20.27 13.05 24.43
C LEU A 53 20.79 14.22 25.27
N ALA A 54 22.12 14.33 25.43
CA ALA A 54 22.73 15.47 26.12
C ALA A 54 22.45 16.81 25.41
N GLN A 55 22.57 16.81 24.08
CA GLN A 55 22.27 17.98 23.25
C GLN A 55 20.77 18.33 23.33
N ALA A 56 19.89 17.32 23.23
CA ALA A 56 18.45 17.51 23.34
C ALA A 56 18.05 18.12 24.69
N ALA A 57 18.57 17.58 25.81
CA ALA A 57 18.30 18.11 27.14
C ALA A 57 18.87 19.52 27.36
N LYS A 58 19.99 19.86 26.72
CA LYS A 58 20.54 21.23 26.75
C LYS A 58 19.62 22.22 26.03
N SER A 59 19.09 21.83 24.86
CA SER A 59 18.17 22.67 24.09
C SER A 59 16.77 22.72 24.70
N GLN A 60 16.34 21.66 25.37
CA GLN A 60 15.03 21.53 25.99
C GLN A 60 15.19 20.97 27.42
N PRO A 61 15.38 21.85 28.42
CA PRO A 61 15.65 21.44 29.81
C PRO A 61 14.59 20.52 30.42
N ALA A 62 13.34 20.55 29.94
CA ALA A 62 12.27 19.64 30.35
C ALA A 62 12.59 18.16 30.10
N LEU A 63 13.50 17.84 29.15
CA LEU A 63 13.92 16.46 28.87
C LEU A 63 14.96 15.91 29.85
N GLN A 64 15.52 16.76 30.73
CA GLN A 64 16.63 16.37 31.59
C GLN A 64 16.28 15.22 32.54
N SER A 65 15.04 15.18 33.03
CA SER A 65 14.52 14.08 33.86
C SER A 65 14.51 12.76 33.07
N SER A 66 13.92 12.75 31.87
CA SER A 66 13.83 11.57 31.01
C SER A 66 15.22 11.06 30.60
N VAL A 67 16.15 11.97 30.29
CA VAL A 67 17.55 11.63 29.96
C VAL A 67 18.27 11.01 31.16
N ASN A 68 18.07 11.56 32.36
CA ASN A 68 18.64 10.99 33.58
C ASN A 68 18.05 9.62 33.90
N ALA A 69 16.74 9.45 33.73
CA ALA A 69 16.06 8.17 33.90
C ALA A 69 16.64 7.10 32.98
N TYR A 70 16.80 7.41 31.69
CA TYR A 70 17.43 6.51 30.70
C TYR A 70 18.86 6.13 31.08
N ARG A 71 19.68 7.10 31.48
CA ARG A 71 21.09 6.87 31.86
C ARG A 71 21.25 6.09 33.16
N SER A 72 20.29 6.18 34.07
CA SER A 72 20.36 5.50 35.36
C SER A 72 20.41 3.98 35.22
N LYS A 73 19.84 3.42 34.13
CA LYS A 73 19.69 1.97 33.86
C LYS A 73 19.07 1.16 35.01
N LYS A 74 18.58 1.81 36.08
CA LYS A 74 18.13 1.20 37.34
C LYS A 74 16.61 1.01 37.42
N ALA A 75 15.84 1.69 36.58
CA ALA A 75 14.39 1.55 36.48
C ALA A 75 13.97 1.30 35.03
N SER A 76 12.94 0.48 34.82
CA SER A 76 12.25 0.37 33.53
C SER A 76 11.67 1.73 33.19
N LEU A 77 12.10 2.32 32.08
CA LEU A 77 11.52 3.56 31.56
C LEU A 77 10.02 3.32 31.31
N ALA A 78 9.18 4.21 31.81
CA ALA A 78 7.73 4.14 31.67
C ALA A 78 7.13 5.55 31.53
N GLY A 79 5.85 5.61 31.18
CA GLY A 79 5.12 6.88 31.06
C GLY A 79 5.80 7.87 30.10
N ASP A 80 5.79 9.15 30.47
CA ASP A 80 6.31 10.23 29.63
C ASP A 80 7.82 10.12 29.37
N ASP A 81 8.59 9.55 30.32
CA ASP A 81 10.03 9.33 30.13
C ASP A 81 10.30 8.32 29.01
N LEU A 82 9.55 7.22 28.96
CA LEU A 82 9.64 6.26 27.86
C LEU A 82 9.23 6.90 26.54
N VAL A 83 8.14 7.67 26.53
CA VAL A 83 7.65 8.34 25.32
C VAL A 83 8.69 9.33 24.80
N ASN A 84 9.24 10.19 25.66
CA ASN A 84 10.27 11.17 25.28
C ASN A 84 11.52 10.50 24.73
N ILE A 85 12.02 9.46 25.39
CA ILE A 85 13.21 8.73 24.94
C ILE A 85 12.96 7.99 23.63
N ALA A 86 11.79 7.36 23.45
CA ALA A 86 11.41 6.71 22.21
C ALA A 86 11.37 7.71 21.03
N ARG A 87 10.80 8.90 21.26
CA ARG A 87 10.71 9.97 20.27
C ARG A 87 12.07 10.51 19.86
N LEU A 88 12.94 10.76 20.85
CA LEU A 88 14.31 11.17 20.60
C LEU A 88 15.12 10.08 19.89
N LEU A 89 14.88 8.80 20.20
CA LEU A 89 15.54 7.69 19.50
C LEU A 89 15.09 7.59 18.04
N GLY A 90 13.79 7.77 17.76
CA GLY A 90 13.28 7.83 16.40
C GLY A 90 13.89 8.97 15.60
N LEU A 91 13.94 10.18 16.18
CA LEU A 91 14.59 11.32 15.55
C LEU A 91 16.09 11.07 15.34
N TYR A 92 16.79 10.51 16.33
CA TYR A 92 18.20 10.15 16.20
C TYR A 92 18.43 9.13 15.08
N ASN A 93 17.61 8.09 14.99
CA ASN A 93 17.71 7.08 13.94
C ASN A 93 17.55 7.72 12.56
N ARG A 94 16.51 8.54 12.36
CA ARG A 94 16.30 9.34 11.15
C ARG A 94 17.56 10.13 10.80
N LEU A 95 18.02 11.00 11.69
CA LEU A 95 19.13 11.91 11.41
C LEU A 95 20.47 11.20 11.19
N LYS A 96 20.71 10.09 11.90
CA LYS A 96 21.97 9.35 11.85
C LYS A 96 22.04 8.39 10.66
N ASN A 97 20.94 7.70 10.36
CA ASN A 97 20.93 6.56 9.44
C ASN A 97 20.21 6.83 8.11
N GLN A 98 19.63 8.02 7.85
CA GLN A 98 18.88 8.30 6.62
C GLN A 98 19.63 7.90 5.35
N GLN A 99 20.88 8.32 5.20
CA GLN A 99 21.67 8.01 4.00
C GLN A 99 21.92 6.50 3.84
N ALA A 100 22.12 5.79 4.96
CA ALA A 100 22.32 4.36 4.96
C ALA A 100 21.02 3.60 4.62
N VAL A 101 19.87 4.08 5.11
CA VAL A 101 18.55 3.56 4.71
C VAL A 101 18.33 3.76 3.22
N ILE A 102 18.54 4.97 2.69
CA ILE A 102 18.40 5.25 1.25
C ILE A 102 19.32 4.35 0.41
N ALA A 103 20.57 4.17 0.82
CA ALA A 103 21.50 3.26 0.15
C ALA A 103 21.02 1.79 0.18
N SER A 104 20.46 1.34 1.31
CA SER A 104 19.87 0.00 1.43
C SER A 104 18.65 -0.17 0.53
N ILE A 105 17.77 0.83 0.43
CA ILE A 105 16.64 0.83 -0.51
C ILE A 105 17.17 0.68 -1.94
N GLY A 106 18.21 1.44 -2.33
CA GLY A 106 18.81 1.31 -3.65
C GLY A 106 19.34 -0.10 -3.94
N THR A 107 19.96 -0.74 -2.96
CA THR A 107 20.45 -2.12 -3.07
C THR A 107 19.30 -3.12 -3.19
N MET A 108 18.23 -2.94 -2.40
CA MET A 108 17.05 -3.80 -2.46
C MET A 108 16.28 -3.66 -3.79
N VAL A 109 16.12 -2.43 -4.29
CA VAL A 109 15.49 -2.15 -5.59
C VAL A 109 16.24 -2.81 -6.75
N ALA A 110 17.57 -2.90 -6.65
CA ALA A 110 18.41 -3.54 -7.66
C ALA A 110 18.19 -5.05 -7.82
N ILE A 111 17.53 -5.71 -6.86
CA ILE A 111 17.18 -7.12 -6.93
C ILE A 111 15.75 -7.25 -7.49
N PRO A 112 15.54 -7.65 -8.76
CA PRO A 112 14.22 -7.69 -9.37
C PRO A 112 13.43 -8.93 -8.90
N THR A 113 12.78 -8.79 -7.74
CA THR A 113 11.93 -9.80 -7.09
C THR A 113 10.54 -9.91 -7.72
N VAL A 114 10.46 -9.78 -9.05
CA VAL A 114 9.21 -9.93 -9.80
C VAL A 114 8.84 -11.41 -9.93
N ARG A 115 7.56 -11.74 -9.79
CA ARG A 115 7.04 -13.09 -10.01
C ARG A 115 7.37 -13.59 -11.43
N ASN A 116 8.15 -14.66 -11.52
CA ASN A 116 8.24 -15.48 -12.72
C ASN A 116 7.21 -16.61 -12.65
N VAL A 117 6.27 -16.66 -13.59
CA VAL A 117 5.21 -17.68 -13.61
C VAL A 117 5.73 -19.10 -13.87
N GLN A 118 6.94 -19.24 -14.41
CA GLN A 118 7.56 -20.54 -14.72
C GLN A 118 8.40 -21.13 -13.58
N VAL A 119 8.68 -20.34 -12.55
CA VAL A 119 9.55 -20.75 -11.42
C VAL A 119 8.77 -20.56 -10.13
N PRO A 120 8.66 -21.55 -9.23
CA PRO A 120 8.06 -21.32 -7.92
C PRO A 120 8.73 -20.14 -7.17
N PRO A 121 7.99 -19.28 -6.43
CA PRO A 121 8.57 -18.04 -5.88
C PRO A 121 9.80 -18.30 -5.01
N HIS A 122 9.71 -19.31 -4.16
CA HIS A 122 10.76 -19.72 -3.22
C HIS A 122 12.01 -20.36 -3.86
N GLU A 123 11.95 -20.66 -5.16
CA GLU A 123 13.09 -21.14 -5.96
C GLU A 123 13.69 -20.02 -6.83
N SER A 124 13.08 -18.83 -6.83
CA SER A 124 13.56 -17.69 -7.60
C SER A 124 14.92 -17.22 -7.11
N ALA A 125 15.89 -17.11 -8.03
CA ALA A 125 17.23 -16.60 -7.73
C ALA A 125 17.19 -15.21 -7.07
N SER A 126 16.34 -14.30 -7.57
CA SER A 126 16.18 -12.96 -6.99
C SER A 126 15.65 -13.00 -5.54
N ILE A 127 14.73 -13.92 -5.22
CA ILE A 127 14.20 -14.06 -3.85
C ILE A 127 15.27 -14.61 -2.92
N ILE A 128 16.04 -15.59 -3.38
CA ILE A 128 17.16 -16.16 -2.61
C ILE A 128 18.23 -15.08 -2.35
N GLU A 129 18.59 -14.30 -3.37
CA GLU A 129 19.53 -13.18 -3.25
C GLU A 129 19.02 -12.13 -2.26
N PHE A 130 17.73 -11.77 -2.32
CA PHE A 130 17.12 -10.85 -1.37
C PHE A 130 17.20 -11.37 0.07
N GLY A 131 16.94 -12.67 0.28
CA GLY A 131 17.09 -13.32 1.57
C GLY A 131 18.51 -13.24 2.13
N GLN A 132 19.52 -13.45 1.28
CA GLN A 132 20.93 -13.32 1.64
C GLN A 132 21.30 -11.88 2.02
N LEU A 133 20.78 -10.88 1.30
CA LEU A 133 20.95 -9.47 1.65
C LEU A 133 20.38 -9.17 3.04
N VAL A 134 19.15 -9.61 3.32
CA VAL A 134 18.51 -9.43 4.64
C VAL A 134 19.30 -10.15 5.73
N GLN A 135 19.75 -11.39 5.48
CA GLN A 135 20.58 -12.14 6.42
C GLN A 135 21.86 -11.38 6.77
N LYS A 136 22.53 -10.82 5.76
CA LYS A 136 23.74 -10.03 5.96
C LYS A 136 23.45 -8.80 6.82
N MET A 137 22.41 -8.04 6.48
CA MET A 137 22.02 -6.85 7.25
C MET A 137 21.67 -7.19 8.70
N ALA A 138 20.88 -8.24 8.92
CA ALA A 138 20.53 -8.70 10.26
C ALA A 138 21.79 -9.07 11.06
N THR A 139 22.72 -9.81 10.45
CA THR A 139 23.99 -10.21 11.09
C THR A 139 24.86 -9.00 11.42
N ASP A 140 25.03 -8.07 10.48
CA ASP A 140 25.80 -6.83 10.68
C ASP A 140 25.21 -5.96 11.79
N PHE A 141 23.88 -5.97 11.93
CA PHE A 141 23.16 -5.24 12.99
C PHE A 141 23.10 -6.04 14.30
N GLY A 142 23.65 -7.26 14.33
CA GLY A 142 23.60 -8.18 15.47
C GLY A 142 22.20 -8.68 15.81
N LEU A 143 21.26 -8.65 14.88
CA LEU A 143 19.90 -9.18 15.02
C LEU A 143 19.90 -10.69 14.71
N ALA A 144 18.91 -11.41 15.24
CA ALA A 144 18.72 -12.81 14.87
C ALA A 144 18.03 -12.89 13.50
N TYR A 145 18.40 -13.88 12.69
CA TYR A 145 17.82 -14.13 11.36
C TYR A 145 17.39 -15.58 11.23
N ARG A 146 16.22 -15.81 10.61
CA ARG A 146 15.76 -17.15 10.22
C ARG A 146 15.17 -17.10 8.81
N ASN A 147 15.64 -17.98 7.94
CA ASN A 147 15.04 -18.21 6.63
C ASN A 147 14.05 -19.39 6.74
N VAL A 148 12.79 -19.17 6.38
CA VAL A 148 11.77 -20.23 6.30
C VAL A 148 11.54 -20.55 4.83
N ASP A 149 12.37 -21.46 4.32
CA ASP A 149 12.26 -22.05 2.98
C ASP A 149 12.11 -21.01 1.84
N ASN A 150 12.81 -19.87 1.94
CA ASN A 150 12.75 -18.73 1.01
C ASN A 150 11.35 -18.17 0.78
N ARG A 151 10.44 -18.37 1.74
CA ARG A 151 9.06 -17.87 1.71
C ARG A 151 8.85 -16.73 2.68
N ILE A 152 9.43 -16.85 3.88
CA ILE A 152 9.47 -15.78 4.87
C ILE A 152 10.91 -15.62 5.35
N PHE A 153 11.40 -14.39 5.37
CA PHE A 153 12.64 -14.04 6.06
C PHE A 153 12.31 -13.35 7.38
N GLU A 154 12.71 -13.97 8.49
CA GLU A 154 12.52 -13.42 9.82
C GLU A 154 13.75 -12.68 10.30
N VAL A 155 13.53 -11.50 10.87
CA VAL A 155 14.52 -10.79 11.68
C VAL A 155 13.93 -10.53 13.05
N SER A 156 14.67 -10.87 14.11
CA SER A 156 14.16 -10.73 15.48
C SER A 156 15.02 -9.81 16.33
N LEU A 157 14.35 -8.91 17.06
CA LEU A 157 14.92 -8.13 18.15
C LEU A 157 14.39 -8.69 19.48
N LYS A 158 15.28 -9.26 20.27
CA LYS A 158 14.92 -9.98 21.50
C LYS A 158 14.58 -9.01 22.64
N GLY A 159 13.41 -9.21 23.24
CA GLY A 159 13.00 -8.56 24.49
C GLY A 159 13.34 -9.38 25.73
N LYS A 160 13.03 -8.84 26.91
CA LYS A 160 13.28 -9.49 28.21
C LYS A 160 12.16 -10.45 28.63
N GLY A 161 10.93 -10.17 28.25
CA GLY A 161 9.74 -10.96 28.54
C GLY A 161 9.50 -12.10 27.54
N GLY A 162 8.44 -12.87 27.78
CA GLY A 162 8.04 -14.01 26.94
C GLY A 162 7.07 -13.68 25.81
N GLU A 163 6.56 -12.44 25.76
CA GLU A 163 5.62 -12.01 24.72
C GLU A 163 6.34 -11.48 23.48
N GLU A 164 5.65 -11.51 22.34
CA GLU A 164 6.15 -11.07 21.05
C GLU A 164 5.07 -10.29 20.30
N PHE A 165 5.46 -9.28 19.53
CA PHE A 165 4.61 -8.69 18.51
C PHE A 165 5.26 -8.76 17.13
N GLY A 166 4.44 -8.95 16.11
CA GLY A 166 4.87 -9.11 14.73
C GLY A 166 4.86 -7.82 13.95
N ILE A 167 5.78 -7.71 13.01
CA ILE A 167 5.76 -6.71 11.93
C ILE A 167 5.81 -7.49 10.62
N LEU A 168 4.93 -7.14 9.67
CA LEU A 168 4.92 -7.71 8.35
C LEU A 168 5.27 -6.65 7.29
N THR A 169 6.09 -7.06 6.35
CA THR A 169 6.50 -6.36 5.13
C THR A 169 6.60 -7.39 4.01
N HIS A 170 6.80 -6.98 2.76
CA HIS A 170 7.03 -7.92 1.67
C HIS A 170 8.14 -7.48 0.72
N SER A 171 8.71 -8.47 0.03
CA SER A 171 9.90 -8.32 -0.81
C SER A 171 9.62 -8.50 -2.29
N ASP A 172 8.54 -9.18 -2.67
CA ASP A 172 8.12 -9.29 -4.07
C ASP A 172 7.56 -7.96 -4.57
N VAL A 173 7.60 -7.76 -5.88
CA VAL A 173 7.12 -6.53 -6.50
C VAL A 173 6.36 -6.82 -7.79
N VAL A 174 5.40 -5.96 -8.12
CA VAL A 174 4.67 -6.10 -9.39
C VAL A 174 5.58 -5.82 -10.61
N PRO A 175 5.26 -6.39 -11.79
CA PRO A 175 5.98 -6.12 -13.02
C PRO A 175 6.09 -4.62 -13.36
N ALA A 176 7.11 -4.28 -14.15
CA ALA A 176 7.34 -2.93 -14.66
C ALA A 176 7.35 -2.93 -16.19
N VAL A 177 6.59 -2.02 -16.81
CA VAL A 177 6.59 -1.81 -18.26
C VAL A 177 7.60 -0.73 -18.60
N LEU A 178 8.81 -1.11 -19.01
CA LEU A 178 9.96 -0.20 -19.19
C LEU A 178 9.65 1.07 -20.02
N SER A 179 8.82 0.94 -21.06
CA SER A 179 8.43 2.07 -21.90
C SER A 179 7.59 3.14 -21.19
N GLU A 180 6.98 2.82 -20.05
CA GLU A 180 6.19 3.75 -19.22
C GLU A 180 7.03 4.41 -18.11
N TRP A 181 8.28 3.98 -17.88
CA TRP A 181 9.18 4.57 -16.88
C TRP A 181 9.89 5.81 -17.45
N VAL A 182 9.09 6.78 -17.88
CA VAL A 182 9.54 8.05 -18.44
C VAL A 182 8.82 9.19 -17.74
N LEU A 183 9.58 10.08 -17.11
CA LEU A 183 9.04 11.29 -16.49
C LEU A 183 8.47 12.25 -17.55
N ASP A 184 7.69 13.21 -17.09
CA ASP A 184 6.95 14.11 -17.98
C ASP A 184 7.90 15.04 -18.78
N ASP A 185 9.14 15.22 -18.33
CA ASP A 185 10.22 15.93 -19.03
C ASP A 185 10.99 15.06 -20.04
N GLY A 186 10.62 13.78 -20.19
CA GLY A 186 11.28 12.82 -21.07
C GLY A 186 12.42 12.02 -20.42
N THR A 187 12.73 12.25 -19.14
CA THR A 187 13.75 11.49 -18.41
C THR A 187 13.36 10.02 -18.30
N ARG A 188 14.16 9.13 -18.87
CA ARG A 188 13.97 7.67 -18.77
C ARG A 188 14.58 7.13 -17.49
N LEU A 189 13.83 6.30 -16.79
CA LEU A 189 14.23 5.65 -15.54
C LEU A 189 14.26 4.14 -15.73
N ASP A 190 15.21 3.48 -15.06
CA ASP A 190 15.21 2.03 -14.93
C ASP A 190 14.46 1.67 -13.62
N PRO A 191 13.37 0.87 -13.67
CA PRO A 191 12.62 0.49 -12.47
C PRO A 191 13.45 -0.22 -11.42
N PHE A 192 14.49 -0.95 -11.82
CA PHE A 192 15.35 -1.72 -10.92
C PHE A 192 16.68 -1.01 -10.66
N LYS A 193 16.74 0.31 -10.88
CA LYS A 193 17.84 1.15 -10.43
C LYS A 193 17.27 2.38 -9.74
N MET A 194 17.34 2.39 -8.41
CA MET A 194 16.82 3.52 -7.66
C MET A 194 17.51 4.82 -8.09
N THR A 195 16.71 5.80 -8.51
CA THR A 195 17.18 7.10 -9.00
C THR A 195 16.57 8.20 -8.15
N ARG A 196 17.42 9.00 -7.48
CA ARG A 196 16.96 10.15 -6.71
C ARG A 196 16.89 11.40 -7.58
N ILE A 197 15.74 12.06 -7.59
CA ILE A 197 15.55 13.37 -8.23
C ILE A 197 14.85 14.27 -7.22
N GLY A 198 15.58 15.26 -6.69
CA GLY A 198 15.12 16.08 -5.57
C GLY A 198 14.80 15.22 -4.34
N ASP A 199 13.56 15.28 -3.88
CA ASP A 199 13.05 14.52 -2.75
C ASP A 199 12.37 13.20 -3.15
N PHE A 200 12.38 12.84 -4.43
CA PHE A 200 11.77 11.61 -4.91
C PHE A 200 12.83 10.52 -5.12
N LEU A 201 12.62 9.37 -4.50
CA LEU A 201 13.39 8.14 -4.71
C LEU A 201 12.61 7.25 -5.68
N TYR A 202 12.87 7.37 -6.98
CA TYR A 202 12.19 6.56 -7.98
C TYR A 202 12.77 5.15 -8.04
N GLY A 203 11.91 4.15 -8.13
CA GLY A 203 12.30 2.74 -8.26
C GLY A 203 11.16 1.81 -7.83
N ARG A 204 11.07 0.63 -8.44
CA ARG A 204 10.06 -0.37 -8.10
C ARG A 204 10.39 -0.97 -6.73
N GLY A 205 9.44 -0.89 -5.80
CA GLY A 205 9.61 -1.31 -4.41
C GLY A 205 10.01 -0.18 -3.47
N THR A 206 10.17 1.05 -3.94
CA THR A 206 10.61 2.17 -3.08
C THR A 206 9.55 2.56 -2.06
N ILE A 207 8.27 2.51 -2.43
CA ILE A 207 7.14 2.76 -1.53
C ILE A 207 6.45 1.46 -1.07
N ASP A 208 6.53 0.39 -1.88
CA ASP A 208 5.77 -0.85 -1.69
C ASP A 208 6.59 -2.08 -2.15
N ASP A 209 7.34 -2.77 -1.27
CA ASP A 209 7.49 -2.46 0.17
C ASP A 209 8.95 -2.52 0.68
N LYS A 210 9.93 -2.49 -0.23
CA LYS A 210 11.37 -2.52 0.11
C LYS A 210 11.80 -1.30 0.93
N GLY A 211 11.14 -0.16 0.72
CA GLY A 211 11.28 1.04 1.55
C GLY A 211 11.04 0.77 3.04
N SER A 212 9.92 0.11 3.36
CA SER A 212 9.56 -0.23 4.73
C SER A 212 10.51 -1.26 5.34
N ILE A 213 10.94 -2.27 4.56
CA ILE A 213 11.96 -3.24 5.00
C ILE A 213 13.23 -2.53 5.45
N ALA A 214 13.76 -1.60 4.64
CA ALA A 214 14.95 -0.85 5.00
C ALA A 214 14.69 0.00 6.27
N ALA A 215 13.59 0.75 6.33
CA ALA A 215 13.29 1.61 7.47
C ALA A 215 13.16 0.82 8.79
N VAL A 216 12.46 -0.33 8.79
CA VAL A 216 12.25 -1.14 10.00
C VAL A 216 13.53 -1.86 10.44
N LEU A 217 14.38 -2.33 9.52
CA LEU A 217 15.68 -2.94 9.88
C LEU A 217 16.59 -1.95 10.60
N TYR A 218 16.63 -0.70 10.13
CA TYR A 218 17.41 0.35 10.81
C TYR A 218 16.75 0.84 12.11
N ALA A 219 15.41 0.80 12.21
CA ALA A 219 14.73 1.00 13.49
C ALA A 219 15.13 -0.07 14.52
N MET A 220 15.13 -1.35 14.13
CA MET A 220 15.58 -2.46 14.99
C MET A 220 17.05 -2.30 15.41
N LYS A 221 17.92 -1.89 14.47
CA LYS A 221 19.31 -1.55 14.75
C LYS A 221 19.43 -0.43 15.79
N ALA A 222 18.71 0.68 15.60
CA ALA A 222 18.77 1.82 16.51
C ALA A 222 18.28 1.48 17.92
N VAL A 223 17.20 0.71 18.05
CA VAL A 223 16.71 0.22 19.35
C VAL A 223 17.76 -0.66 20.02
N LYS A 224 18.34 -1.61 19.29
CA LYS A 224 19.40 -2.47 19.83
C LYS A 224 20.63 -1.68 20.28
N GLU A 225 21.13 -0.76 19.45
CA GLU A 225 22.33 0.05 19.75
C GLU A 225 22.11 1.04 20.90
N SER A 226 20.88 1.52 21.09
CA SER A 226 20.55 2.34 22.26
C SER A 226 20.73 1.58 23.58
N GLY A 227 20.53 0.26 23.57
CA GLY A 227 20.49 -0.54 24.80
C GLY A 227 19.23 -0.26 25.65
N LEU A 228 18.22 0.40 25.08
CA LEU A 228 16.91 0.55 25.69
C LEU A 228 16.25 -0.83 25.79
N PRO A 229 15.92 -1.32 26.99
CA PRO A 229 15.28 -2.62 27.13
C PRO A 229 13.84 -2.56 26.61
N ILE A 230 13.47 -3.54 25.80
CA ILE A 230 12.08 -3.81 25.43
C ILE A 230 11.61 -5.06 26.16
N GLU A 231 10.38 -5.04 26.68
CA GLU A 231 9.81 -6.20 27.36
C GLU A 231 9.35 -7.26 26.35
N ARG A 232 8.73 -6.88 25.23
CA ARG A 232 8.34 -7.82 24.17
C ARG A 232 9.42 -7.98 23.14
N SER A 233 9.58 -9.21 22.64
CA SER A 233 10.36 -9.47 21.44
C SER A 233 9.62 -8.95 20.21
N ILE A 234 10.38 -8.54 19.21
CA ILE A 234 9.87 -8.05 17.92
C ILE A 234 10.26 -9.05 16.85
N ARG A 235 9.28 -9.51 16.08
CA ARG A 235 9.51 -10.37 14.92
C ARG A 235 9.11 -9.64 13.65
N LEU A 236 10.10 -9.20 12.88
CA LEU A 236 9.90 -8.78 11.51
C LEU A 236 9.77 -10.03 10.63
N MET A 237 8.71 -10.09 9.84
CA MET A 237 8.45 -11.10 8.83
C MET A 237 8.45 -10.40 7.47
N ILE A 238 9.32 -10.85 6.57
CA ILE A 238 9.40 -10.35 5.19
C ILE A 238 8.84 -11.46 4.29
N GLU A 239 7.65 -11.24 3.74
CA GLU A 239 6.97 -12.15 2.82
C GLU A 239 7.50 -12.01 1.38
N THR A 240 7.36 -13.07 0.58
CA THR A 240 7.89 -13.13 -0.80
C THR A 240 6.82 -13.31 -1.88
N THR A 241 5.53 -13.26 -1.52
CA THR A 241 4.42 -13.56 -2.43
C THR A 241 3.18 -12.69 -2.19
N GLU A 242 3.30 -11.55 -1.52
CA GLU A 242 2.15 -10.68 -1.17
C GLU A 242 1.39 -10.32 -2.44
N GLU A 243 2.12 -9.83 -3.45
CA GLU A 243 1.59 -9.26 -4.69
C GLU A 243 0.97 -10.31 -5.62
N THR A 244 1.15 -11.59 -5.31
CA THR A 244 0.75 -12.72 -6.16
C THR A 244 -0.08 -13.79 -5.46
N GLY A 245 -0.61 -13.49 -4.27
CA GLY A 245 -1.65 -14.30 -3.62
C GLY A 245 -1.36 -14.73 -2.17
N GLY A 246 -0.20 -14.36 -1.62
CA GLY A 246 0.15 -14.56 -0.21
C GLY A 246 0.29 -16.03 0.22
N ASP A 247 0.72 -16.92 -0.69
CA ASP A 247 0.90 -18.35 -0.39
C ASP A 247 2.07 -18.60 0.58
N ALA A 248 3.08 -17.72 0.61
CA ALA A 248 4.15 -17.77 1.59
C ALA A 248 3.65 -17.63 3.03
N MET A 249 2.78 -16.65 3.33
CA MET A 249 2.18 -16.51 4.67
C MET A 249 1.29 -17.70 5.02
N GLN A 250 0.53 -18.24 4.06
CA GLN A 250 -0.27 -19.44 4.28
C GLN A 250 0.60 -20.65 4.66
N TYR A 251 1.70 -20.87 3.92
CA TYR A 251 2.69 -21.89 4.23
C TYR A 251 3.31 -21.68 5.61
N TYR A 252 3.73 -20.45 5.91
CA TYR A 252 4.41 -20.09 7.15
C TYR A 252 3.59 -20.40 8.41
N ARG A 253 2.27 -20.19 8.35
CA ARG A 253 1.35 -20.55 9.45
C ARG A 253 1.31 -22.05 9.77
N THR A 254 1.73 -22.90 8.82
CA THR A 254 1.88 -24.35 9.07
C THR A 254 3.19 -24.71 9.78
N LYS A 255 4.16 -23.78 9.80
CA LYS A 255 5.52 -23.99 10.31
C LYS A 255 5.77 -23.33 11.66
N THR A 256 4.99 -22.31 12.01
CA THR A 256 5.14 -21.61 13.28
C THR A 256 3.84 -20.98 13.75
N GLN A 257 3.74 -20.77 15.07
CA GLN A 257 2.75 -19.88 15.65
C GLN A 257 3.11 -18.43 15.31
N LEU A 258 2.10 -17.67 14.89
CA LEU A 258 2.20 -16.22 14.66
C LEU A 258 2.06 -15.46 15.99
N PRO A 259 2.68 -14.27 16.11
CA PRO A 259 2.42 -13.35 17.21
C PRO A 259 0.92 -13.06 17.35
N ALA A 260 0.46 -12.84 18.58
CA ALA A 260 -0.95 -12.55 18.85
C ALA A 260 -1.40 -11.19 18.30
N TYR A 261 -0.46 -10.26 18.11
CA TYR A 261 -0.68 -8.92 17.57
C TYR A 261 0.38 -8.62 16.52
N ASN A 262 -0.05 -8.04 15.40
CA ASN A 262 0.80 -7.83 14.25
C ASN A 262 0.52 -6.46 13.62
N ILE A 263 1.57 -5.83 13.10
CA ILE A 263 1.48 -4.57 12.38
C ILE A 263 1.99 -4.82 10.96
N VAL A 264 1.21 -4.44 9.97
CA VAL A 264 1.60 -4.52 8.57
C VAL A 264 2.04 -3.14 8.09
N LEU A 265 3.17 -3.05 7.41
CA LEU A 265 3.73 -1.79 6.91
C LEU A 265 3.55 -1.68 5.39
N ASP A 266 2.34 -1.99 4.91
CA ASP A 266 2.01 -2.11 3.48
C ASP A 266 0.66 -1.43 3.17
N SER A 267 0.46 -0.24 3.72
CA SER A 267 -0.77 0.50 3.50
C SER A 267 -0.61 2.00 3.78
N LYS A 268 -1.71 2.66 4.16
CA LYS A 268 -1.71 4.08 4.52
C LYS A 268 -1.74 4.32 6.02
N TYR A 269 -1.24 5.49 6.38
CA TYR A 269 -1.48 6.11 7.68
C TYR A 269 -2.91 6.66 7.78
N PRO A 270 -3.43 6.95 9.00
CA PRO A 270 -2.80 6.77 10.31
C PRO A 270 -2.72 5.32 10.77
N ALA A 271 -3.83 4.58 10.76
CA ALA A 271 -3.86 3.15 11.04
C ALA A 271 -5.05 2.50 10.34
N VAL A 272 -4.81 1.48 9.52
CA VAL A 272 -5.87 0.81 8.77
C VAL A 272 -6.42 -0.34 9.60
N VAL A 273 -7.67 -0.18 10.06
CA VAL A 273 -8.37 -1.20 10.86
C VAL A 273 -9.41 -1.97 10.05
N ALA A 274 -9.61 -1.61 8.78
CA ALA A 274 -10.53 -2.29 7.89
C ALA A 274 -10.03 -2.33 6.45
N GLU A 275 -10.27 -3.45 5.78
CA GLU A 275 -9.87 -3.70 4.39
C GLU A 275 -11.05 -4.25 3.60
N LYS A 276 -11.26 -3.76 2.37
CA LYS A 276 -12.22 -4.35 1.44
C LYS A 276 -11.79 -5.77 1.05
N GLY A 277 -12.75 -6.62 0.68
CA GLY A 277 -12.47 -7.90 0.03
C GLY A 277 -11.85 -7.68 -1.34
N SER A 278 -10.72 -8.33 -1.62
CA SER A 278 -10.08 -8.31 -2.95
C SER A 278 -10.63 -9.44 -3.80
N GLY A 279 -10.92 -9.17 -5.06
CA GLY A 279 -11.36 -10.18 -6.02
C GLY A 279 -10.83 -9.92 -7.43
N ALA A 280 -10.75 -10.99 -8.20
CA ALA A 280 -10.38 -10.98 -9.60
C ALA A 280 -11.49 -11.69 -10.39
N LEU A 281 -12.24 -10.89 -11.16
CA LEU A 281 -13.24 -11.40 -12.10
C LEU A 281 -12.57 -11.53 -13.47
N LYS A 282 -12.44 -12.76 -13.95
CA LYS A 282 -11.94 -13.08 -15.29
C LYS A 282 -13.10 -13.45 -16.19
N VAL A 283 -13.17 -12.81 -17.35
CA VAL A 283 -14.08 -13.20 -18.44
C VAL A 283 -13.25 -13.60 -19.64
N LEU A 284 -13.48 -14.82 -20.11
CA LEU A 284 -12.67 -15.50 -21.12
C LEU A 284 -13.49 -15.67 -22.39
N PHE A 285 -13.01 -15.09 -23.49
CA PHE A 285 -13.64 -15.20 -24.81
C PHE A 285 -12.84 -16.17 -25.68
N PRO A 286 -13.45 -17.25 -26.20
CA PRO A 286 -12.80 -18.14 -27.15
C PRO A 286 -12.31 -17.38 -28.38
N ALA A 287 -11.08 -17.66 -28.85
CA ALA A 287 -10.59 -17.04 -30.07
C ALA A 287 -11.46 -17.44 -31.27
N GLU A 288 -11.75 -16.43 -32.08
CA GLU A 288 -12.54 -16.51 -33.30
C GLU A 288 -11.80 -15.75 -34.39
N GLN A 289 -11.70 -16.37 -35.56
CA GLN A 289 -11.12 -15.74 -36.74
C GLN A 289 -12.07 -14.69 -37.29
N ALA A 290 -11.54 -13.50 -37.55
CA ALA A 290 -12.29 -12.46 -38.25
C ALA A 290 -12.18 -12.69 -39.76
N ASP A 291 -13.19 -12.23 -40.50
CA ASP A 291 -13.10 -12.13 -41.96
C ASP A 291 -12.05 -11.08 -42.34
N GLY A 292 -10.96 -11.52 -42.99
CA GLY A 292 -9.85 -10.65 -43.39
C GLY A 292 -10.22 -9.61 -44.46
N ALA A 293 -11.36 -9.77 -45.15
CA ALA A 293 -11.90 -8.76 -46.06
C ALA A 293 -12.50 -7.54 -45.34
N SER A 294 -12.75 -7.65 -44.03
CA SER A 294 -13.30 -6.60 -43.18
C SER A 294 -12.27 -6.08 -42.19
N THR A 295 -12.38 -4.81 -41.78
CA THR A 295 -11.53 -4.29 -40.71
C THR A 295 -11.87 -4.99 -39.40
N ALA A 296 -10.86 -5.51 -38.71
CA ALA A 296 -11.01 -6.25 -37.47
C ALA A 296 -9.97 -5.81 -36.44
N ILE A 297 -10.33 -5.92 -35.16
CA ILE A 297 -9.36 -5.82 -34.07
C ILE A 297 -8.54 -7.12 -34.06
N THR A 298 -7.23 -7.02 -34.14
CA THR A 298 -6.31 -8.17 -34.18
C THR A 298 -5.43 -8.30 -32.94
N ALA A 299 -5.29 -7.21 -32.18
CA ALA A 299 -4.63 -7.21 -30.88
C ALA A 299 -5.26 -6.16 -29.98
N MET A 300 -5.24 -6.41 -28.67
CA MET A 300 -5.54 -5.45 -27.62
C MET A 300 -4.64 -5.71 -26.41
N SER A 301 -4.23 -4.65 -25.74
CA SER A 301 -3.47 -4.72 -24.49
C SER A 301 -3.91 -3.65 -23.50
N GLY A 302 -3.93 -4.01 -22.21
CA GLY A 302 -4.17 -3.10 -21.09
C GLY A 302 -3.06 -3.24 -20.05
N ALA A 303 -3.41 -3.15 -18.77
CA ALA A 303 -2.43 -3.32 -17.70
C ALA A 303 -1.84 -4.74 -17.66
N ALA A 304 -0.57 -4.84 -17.26
CA ALA A 304 0.12 -6.13 -17.10
C ALA A 304 -0.44 -6.96 -15.92
N SER A 305 -1.08 -6.30 -14.96
CA SER A 305 -1.76 -6.91 -13.81
C SER A 305 -3.11 -6.25 -13.62
N ALA A 306 -4.12 -7.03 -13.24
CA ALA A 306 -5.42 -6.50 -12.86
C ALA A 306 -5.35 -5.60 -11.62
N ASN A 307 -4.29 -5.73 -10.80
CA ASN A 307 -4.12 -4.88 -9.62
C ASN A 307 -3.54 -3.49 -9.92
N ALA A 308 -3.37 -3.12 -11.20
CA ALA A 308 -2.93 -1.79 -11.61
C ALA A 308 -3.79 -1.27 -12.76
N ILE A 309 -3.98 0.05 -12.82
CA ILE A 309 -4.46 0.74 -14.00
C ILE A 309 -3.21 1.24 -14.74
N SER A 310 -2.96 0.73 -15.94
CA SER A 310 -1.84 1.18 -16.77
C SER A 310 -2.04 2.61 -17.24
N GLN A 311 -0.93 3.27 -17.60
CA GLN A 311 -1.03 4.59 -18.24
C GLN A 311 -1.66 4.45 -19.63
N THR A 312 -1.43 3.32 -20.30
CA THR A 312 -1.83 3.13 -21.70
C THR A 312 -2.66 1.87 -21.90
N ALA A 313 -3.58 1.93 -22.88
CA ALA A 313 -4.22 0.76 -23.47
C ALA A 313 -4.13 0.88 -24.99
N MET A 314 -3.94 -0.24 -25.69
CA MET A 314 -3.71 -0.25 -27.13
C MET A 314 -4.61 -1.24 -27.85
N ALA A 315 -4.95 -0.95 -29.10
CA ALA A 315 -5.58 -1.88 -30.02
C ALA A 315 -4.96 -1.76 -31.41
N THR A 316 -4.85 -2.89 -32.11
CA THR A 316 -4.37 -2.95 -33.49
C THR A 316 -5.51 -3.37 -34.41
N LEU A 317 -5.84 -2.55 -35.41
CA LEU A 317 -6.81 -2.87 -36.45
C LEU A 317 -6.10 -3.31 -37.73
N LYS A 318 -6.58 -4.37 -38.38
CA LYS A 318 -6.10 -4.84 -39.69
C LYS A 318 -7.28 -5.28 -40.57
N GLY A 319 -7.01 -5.46 -41.86
CA GLY A 319 -8.02 -5.93 -42.83
C GLY A 319 -8.98 -4.84 -43.33
N GLY A 320 -9.70 -5.15 -44.39
CA GLY A 320 -10.64 -4.22 -45.04
C GLY A 320 -10.01 -2.90 -45.52
N ASP A 321 -10.85 -1.86 -45.61
CA ASP A 321 -10.43 -0.51 -46.00
C ASP A 321 -9.95 0.30 -44.78
N LEU A 322 -8.65 0.19 -44.51
CA LEU A 322 -8.00 0.91 -43.41
C LEU A 322 -7.97 2.43 -43.62
N ALA A 323 -8.08 2.94 -44.86
CA ALA A 323 -8.15 4.38 -45.08
C ALA A 323 -9.52 4.94 -44.63
N ALA A 324 -10.60 4.24 -44.98
CA ALA A 324 -11.94 4.57 -44.51
C ALA A 324 -12.08 4.41 -42.98
N ALA A 325 -11.52 3.34 -42.41
CA ALA A 325 -11.50 3.15 -40.96
C ALA A 325 -10.76 4.29 -40.24
N LEU A 326 -9.57 4.67 -40.72
CA LEU A 326 -8.79 5.78 -40.18
C LEU A 326 -9.58 7.10 -40.20
N ALA A 327 -10.20 7.43 -41.34
CA ALA A 327 -10.98 8.67 -41.48
C ALA A 327 -12.13 8.75 -40.46
N LYS A 328 -12.82 7.63 -40.20
CA LYS A 328 -13.89 7.56 -39.18
C LYS A 328 -13.35 7.73 -37.76
N LEU A 329 -12.23 7.09 -37.43
CA LEU A 329 -11.60 7.22 -36.11
C LEU A 329 -11.20 8.68 -35.84
N GLU A 330 -10.51 9.30 -36.80
CA GLU A 330 -10.08 10.71 -36.67
C GLU A 330 -11.27 11.66 -36.56
N ALA A 331 -12.35 11.44 -37.33
CA ALA A 331 -13.56 12.25 -37.25
C ALA A 331 -14.28 12.13 -35.90
N ALA A 332 -14.28 10.95 -35.28
CA ALA A 332 -14.96 10.70 -34.00
C ALA A 332 -14.17 11.20 -32.78
N LYS A 333 -12.82 11.26 -32.87
CA LYS A 333 -11.92 11.55 -31.76
C LYS A 333 -12.23 12.86 -31.00
N PRO A 334 -12.45 14.03 -31.63
CA PRO A 334 -12.67 15.28 -30.90
C PRO A 334 -13.94 15.24 -30.03
N ALA A 335 -15.05 14.76 -30.58
CA ALA A 335 -16.31 14.65 -29.86
C ALA A 335 -16.22 13.64 -28.71
N PHE A 336 -15.50 12.53 -28.92
CA PHE A 336 -15.29 11.54 -27.88
C PHE A 336 -14.47 12.09 -26.71
N LEU A 337 -13.35 12.78 -26.98
CA LEU A 337 -12.53 13.42 -25.95
C LEU A 337 -13.37 14.41 -25.13
N GLN A 338 -14.12 15.29 -25.81
CA GLN A 338 -14.97 16.28 -25.15
C GLN A 338 -16.04 15.64 -24.26
N LYS A 339 -16.67 14.55 -24.72
CA LYS A 339 -17.72 13.84 -23.99
C LYS A 339 -17.22 13.20 -22.70
N TYR A 340 -16.01 12.64 -22.70
CA TYR A 340 -15.51 11.79 -21.62
C TYR A 340 -14.41 12.43 -20.75
N GLU A 341 -13.86 13.59 -21.10
CA GLU A 341 -12.87 14.30 -20.27
C GLU A 341 -13.43 14.65 -18.88
N GLY A 342 -14.70 15.07 -18.81
CA GLY A 342 -15.39 15.35 -17.55
C GLY A 342 -15.69 14.12 -16.69
N GLN A 343 -15.54 12.89 -17.22
CA GLN A 343 -15.90 11.64 -16.56
C GLN A 343 -14.65 10.88 -16.08
N GLY A 344 -13.81 11.53 -15.28
CA GLY A 344 -12.64 10.93 -14.65
C GLY A 344 -11.33 11.69 -14.90
N GLY A 345 -11.28 12.62 -15.85
CA GLY A 345 -10.11 13.47 -16.09
C GLY A 345 -9.56 13.36 -17.50
N LYS A 346 -8.48 14.11 -17.74
CA LYS A 346 -7.83 14.22 -19.06
C LYS A 346 -7.25 12.89 -19.52
N PHE A 347 -7.42 12.61 -20.80
CA PHE A 347 -6.81 11.49 -21.50
C PHE A 347 -6.57 11.88 -22.96
N ALA A 348 -5.73 11.12 -23.65
CA ALA A 348 -5.42 11.32 -25.07
C ALA A 348 -5.67 10.04 -25.85
N ILE A 349 -5.92 10.21 -27.16
CA ILE A 349 -6.03 9.12 -28.12
C ILE A 349 -5.05 9.41 -29.25
N ASP A 350 -4.08 8.54 -29.45
CA ASP A 350 -3.18 8.56 -30.60
C ASP A 350 -3.61 7.49 -31.60
N ILE A 351 -3.64 7.85 -32.87
CA ILE A 351 -4.02 6.97 -33.98
C ILE A 351 -2.85 7.00 -34.96
N ALA A 352 -2.23 5.86 -35.22
CA ALA A 352 -1.10 5.75 -36.13
C ALA A 352 -1.40 4.75 -37.24
N ARG A 353 -1.26 5.16 -38.50
CA ARG A 353 -1.45 4.30 -39.66
C ARG A 353 -0.12 3.66 -40.07
N GLY A 354 -0.04 2.33 -39.98
CA GLY A 354 1.04 1.53 -40.57
C GLY A 354 0.78 1.22 -42.05
N ALA A 355 1.51 0.26 -42.62
CA ALA A 355 1.25 -0.21 -43.99
C ALA A 355 0.00 -1.09 -44.05
N ASP A 356 -0.15 -2.03 -43.12
CA ASP A 356 -1.22 -3.03 -43.05
C ASP A 356 -2.04 -2.96 -41.74
N SER A 357 -1.78 -1.97 -40.89
CA SER A 357 -2.48 -1.78 -39.62
C SER A 357 -2.84 -0.32 -39.29
N ILE A 358 -3.75 -0.15 -38.35
CA ILE A 358 -3.94 1.09 -37.57
C ILE A 358 -3.68 0.74 -36.11
N GLU A 359 -2.77 1.46 -35.48
CA GLU A 359 -2.49 1.37 -34.05
C GLU A 359 -3.27 2.48 -33.32
N LEU A 360 -4.09 2.06 -32.36
CA LEU A 360 -4.82 2.93 -31.46
C LEU A 360 -4.16 2.87 -30.10
N LYS A 361 -3.86 4.02 -29.53
CA LYS A 361 -3.32 4.14 -28.17
C LYS A 361 -4.14 5.15 -27.40
N VAL A 362 -4.73 4.71 -26.29
CA VAL A 362 -5.33 5.60 -25.31
C VAL A 362 -4.35 5.80 -24.17
N THR A 363 -4.04 7.06 -23.86
CA THR A 363 -3.18 7.44 -22.75
C THR A 363 -4.04 8.11 -21.67
N GLY A 364 -4.14 7.47 -20.51
CA GLY A 364 -4.83 7.97 -19.33
C GLY A 364 -3.85 8.28 -18.19
N VAL A 365 -4.29 8.01 -16.95
CA VAL A 365 -3.50 8.22 -15.74
C VAL A 365 -3.46 6.94 -14.93
N SER A 366 -2.27 6.45 -14.63
CA SER A 366 -2.08 5.24 -13.81
C SER A 366 -2.53 5.45 -12.37
N ALA A 367 -3.08 4.38 -11.81
CA ALA A 367 -3.45 4.25 -10.41
C ALA A 367 -3.37 2.80 -9.93
N HIS A 368 -3.28 2.60 -8.62
CA HIS A 368 -3.42 1.29 -8.02
C HIS A 368 -4.84 0.75 -8.28
N GLY A 369 -4.99 -0.55 -8.59
CA GLY A 369 -6.26 -1.14 -9.03
C GLY A 369 -7.39 -1.08 -7.99
N SER A 370 -7.03 -0.95 -6.71
CA SER A 370 -7.98 -0.71 -5.63
C SER A 370 -8.52 0.71 -5.52
N ARG A 371 -7.88 1.68 -6.19
CA ARG A 371 -8.21 3.12 -6.17
C ARG A 371 -8.42 3.68 -7.58
N PRO A 372 -9.39 3.16 -8.34
CA PRO A 372 -9.67 3.65 -9.68
C PRO A 372 -10.00 5.15 -9.75
N GLU A 373 -10.45 5.75 -8.65
CA GLU A 373 -10.71 7.20 -8.52
C GLU A 373 -9.45 8.09 -8.63
N GLU A 374 -8.25 7.53 -8.40
CA GLU A 374 -6.99 8.27 -8.51
C GLU A 374 -6.41 8.27 -9.94
N GLY A 375 -7.08 7.59 -10.87
CA GLY A 375 -6.62 7.37 -12.24
C GLY A 375 -7.66 7.65 -13.30
N VAL A 376 -7.22 7.54 -14.56
CA VAL A 376 -8.07 7.65 -15.75
C VAL A 376 -7.87 6.38 -16.55
N ASN A 377 -8.71 5.38 -16.33
CA ASN A 377 -8.49 4.05 -16.91
C ASN A 377 -8.59 4.08 -18.44
N PRO A 378 -7.51 3.76 -19.18
CA PRO A 378 -7.48 3.84 -20.64
C PRO A 378 -8.19 2.66 -21.31
N LEU A 379 -8.32 1.50 -20.66
CA LEU A 379 -8.89 0.30 -21.29
C LEU A 379 -10.38 0.44 -21.60
N PRO A 380 -11.25 0.88 -20.67
CA PRO A 380 -12.64 1.16 -21.00
C PRO A 380 -12.79 2.25 -22.05
N ARG A 381 -11.99 3.33 -21.96
CA ARG A 381 -12.03 4.42 -22.94
C ARG A 381 -11.67 3.94 -24.35
N LEU A 382 -10.68 3.06 -24.49
CA LEU A 382 -10.35 2.42 -25.75
C LEU A 382 -11.53 1.59 -26.30
N ALA A 383 -12.17 0.79 -25.45
CA ALA A 383 -13.33 0.00 -25.84
C ALA A 383 -14.51 0.88 -26.30
N LEU A 384 -14.84 1.92 -25.52
CA LEU A 384 -15.90 2.86 -25.86
C LEU A 384 -15.58 3.65 -27.13
N PHE A 385 -14.33 4.08 -27.32
CA PHE A 385 -13.93 4.79 -28.53
C PHE A 385 -14.08 3.91 -29.78
N LEU A 386 -13.67 2.64 -29.70
CA LEU A 386 -13.86 1.67 -30.78
C LEU A 386 -15.34 1.48 -31.13
N GLN A 387 -16.24 1.40 -30.15
CA GLN A 387 -17.70 1.31 -30.39
C GLN A 387 -18.28 2.60 -30.98
N GLU A 388 -18.01 3.74 -30.34
CA GLU A 388 -18.63 5.03 -30.68
C GLU A 388 -18.05 5.66 -31.95
N SER A 389 -16.87 5.23 -32.41
CA SER A 389 -16.27 5.71 -33.66
C SER A 389 -17.08 5.38 -34.92
N GLY A 390 -17.97 4.39 -34.85
CA GLY A 390 -18.76 3.94 -36.01
C GLY A 390 -17.93 3.25 -37.10
N VAL A 391 -16.69 2.85 -36.80
CA VAL A 391 -15.91 1.97 -37.67
C VAL A 391 -16.61 0.60 -37.74
N PRO A 392 -16.93 0.08 -38.94
CA PRO A 392 -17.46 -1.27 -39.08
C PRO A 392 -16.34 -2.26 -38.74
N LEU A 393 -16.50 -2.96 -37.62
CA LEU A 393 -15.54 -3.97 -37.16
C LEU A 393 -16.13 -5.37 -37.34
N ALA A 394 -15.36 -6.27 -37.96
CA ALA A 394 -15.72 -7.67 -38.06
C ALA A 394 -15.86 -8.32 -36.67
N ALA A 395 -16.82 -9.22 -36.57
CA ALA A 395 -17.07 -9.96 -35.34
C ALA A 395 -15.91 -10.91 -35.04
N ASN A 396 -15.37 -10.78 -33.82
CA ASN A 396 -14.42 -11.72 -33.22
C ASN A 396 -14.42 -11.55 -31.69
N HIS A 397 -13.55 -12.28 -31.02
CA HIS A 397 -13.36 -12.25 -29.57
C HIS A 397 -12.97 -10.87 -29.01
N TYR A 398 -12.15 -10.08 -29.72
CA TYR A 398 -11.83 -8.71 -29.32
C TYR A 398 -13.04 -7.79 -29.37
N LEU A 399 -13.82 -7.82 -30.45
CA LEU A 399 -15.02 -7.00 -30.55
C LEU A 399 -16.06 -7.39 -29.49
N LYS A 400 -16.17 -8.68 -29.14
CA LYS A 400 -17.01 -9.16 -28.03
C LYS A 400 -16.54 -8.61 -26.68
N ALA A 401 -15.25 -8.63 -26.41
CA ALA A 401 -14.68 -8.03 -25.19
C ALA A 401 -14.91 -6.51 -25.13
N VAL A 402 -14.77 -5.81 -26.26
CA VAL A 402 -15.10 -4.38 -26.35
C VAL A 402 -16.57 -4.10 -26.00
N LYS A 403 -17.51 -4.87 -26.59
CA LYS A 403 -18.95 -4.74 -26.30
C LYS A 403 -19.28 -5.08 -24.84
N TYR A 404 -18.60 -6.08 -24.27
CA TYR A 404 -18.72 -6.46 -22.87
C TYR A 404 -18.32 -5.32 -21.93
N ILE A 405 -17.15 -4.71 -22.17
CA ILE A 405 -16.64 -3.59 -21.36
C ILE A 405 -17.58 -2.39 -21.45
N ASP A 406 -18.00 -2.02 -22.67
CA ASP A 406 -18.93 -0.90 -22.85
C ASP A 406 -20.28 -1.15 -22.15
N ALA A 407 -20.90 -2.30 -22.40
CA ALA A 407 -22.24 -2.57 -21.88
C ALA A 407 -22.30 -2.68 -20.35
N LEU A 408 -21.31 -3.30 -19.72
CA LEU A 408 -21.37 -3.61 -18.28
C LEU A 408 -20.58 -2.64 -17.40
N TYR A 409 -19.70 -1.82 -17.96
CA TYR A 409 -18.86 -0.89 -17.18
C TYR A 409 -18.95 0.55 -17.72
N GLY A 410 -18.89 0.75 -19.04
CA GLY A 410 -18.72 2.10 -19.59
C GLY A 410 -17.39 2.69 -19.16
N THR A 411 -17.35 3.98 -18.78
CA THR A 411 -16.20 4.60 -18.11
C THR A 411 -16.20 4.44 -16.59
N GLY A 412 -17.28 3.88 -16.02
CA GLY A 412 -17.49 3.75 -14.59
C GLY A 412 -16.79 2.53 -13.98
N TYR A 413 -16.73 2.52 -12.65
CA TYR A 413 -16.12 1.45 -11.88
C TYR A 413 -16.88 1.16 -10.58
N LEU A 414 -18.07 1.71 -10.35
CA LEU A 414 -18.85 1.49 -9.12
C LEU A 414 -19.94 0.43 -9.31
N GLY A 415 -19.94 -0.26 -10.46
CA GLY A 415 -20.94 -1.27 -10.79
C GLY A 415 -22.30 -0.69 -11.15
N GLU A 416 -22.38 0.58 -11.57
CA GLU A 416 -23.65 1.26 -11.89
C GLU A 416 -24.35 0.59 -13.07
N LYS A 417 -23.63 0.33 -14.17
CA LYS A 417 -24.19 -0.32 -15.37
C LYS A 417 -24.68 -1.76 -15.11
N MET A 418 -24.06 -2.46 -14.16
CA MET A 418 -24.53 -3.78 -13.73
C MET A 418 -25.72 -3.72 -12.75
N GLY A 419 -26.00 -2.55 -12.17
CA GLY A 419 -26.97 -2.39 -11.08
C GLY A 419 -26.53 -3.09 -9.79
N LEU A 420 -25.22 -3.18 -9.54
CA LEU A 420 -24.64 -3.89 -8.39
C LEU A 420 -24.00 -2.95 -7.36
N GLY A 421 -23.89 -1.66 -7.65
CA GLY A 421 -23.25 -0.67 -6.79
C GLY A 421 -23.90 -0.56 -5.41
N TYR A 422 -23.05 -0.45 -4.38
CA TYR A 422 -23.42 -0.16 -3.00
C TYR A 422 -22.20 0.40 -2.25
N ALA A 423 -22.39 0.92 -1.04
CA ALA A 423 -21.31 1.44 -0.20
C ALA A 423 -21.51 1.11 1.29
N ASP A 424 -20.41 1.06 2.03
CA ASP A 424 -20.37 1.05 3.49
C ASP A 424 -19.87 2.42 3.98
N ASP A 425 -20.45 2.95 5.05
CA ASP A 425 -20.12 4.30 5.55
C ASP A 425 -18.65 4.45 5.96
N PHE A 426 -18.03 3.36 6.42
CA PHE A 426 -16.63 3.38 6.83
C PHE A 426 -15.71 2.97 5.68
N MET A 427 -16.00 1.91 4.92
CA MET A 427 -15.12 1.37 3.88
C MET A 427 -15.28 2.03 2.51
N GLY A 428 -16.37 2.78 2.29
CA GLY A 428 -16.71 3.38 1.00
C GLY A 428 -17.35 2.38 0.02
N PRO A 429 -17.32 2.67 -1.30
CA PRO A 429 -18.12 1.95 -2.29
C PRO A 429 -17.50 0.62 -2.75
N LEU A 430 -18.32 -0.26 -3.31
CA LEU A 430 -17.89 -1.35 -4.17
C LEU A 430 -17.17 -0.78 -5.40
N THR A 431 -16.05 -1.38 -5.79
CA THR A 431 -15.39 -1.05 -7.06
C THR A 431 -15.18 -2.28 -7.94
N PHE A 432 -15.36 -2.10 -9.25
CA PHE A 432 -15.15 -3.06 -10.32
C PHE A 432 -14.47 -2.36 -11.50
N SER A 433 -13.14 -2.42 -11.56
CA SER A 433 -12.36 -1.75 -12.61
C SER A 433 -11.77 -2.78 -13.59
N PRO A 434 -12.21 -2.82 -14.87
CA PRO A 434 -11.57 -3.64 -15.90
C PRO A 434 -10.20 -3.05 -16.25
N ASN A 435 -9.15 -3.77 -15.87
CA ASN A 435 -7.78 -3.25 -15.90
C ASN A 435 -6.91 -3.97 -16.91
N LEU A 436 -7.15 -5.27 -17.08
CA LEU A 436 -6.31 -6.14 -17.90
C LEU A 436 -7.11 -6.69 -19.07
N VAL A 437 -6.47 -6.67 -20.24
CA VAL A 437 -6.85 -7.49 -21.40
C VAL A 437 -5.61 -8.15 -21.97
N ARG A 438 -5.64 -9.47 -22.18
CA ARG A 438 -4.52 -10.22 -22.78
C ARG A 438 -4.99 -11.49 -23.47
N MET A 439 -4.21 -11.96 -24.44
CA MET A 439 -4.37 -13.30 -24.97
C MET A 439 -3.74 -14.31 -23.98
N GLY A 440 -4.54 -15.27 -23.52
CA GLY A 440 -4.08 -16.39 -22.71
C GLY A 440 -3.29 -17.39 -23.54
N SER A 441 -2.43 -18.17 -22.88
CA SER A 441 -1.69 -19.27 -23.53
C SER A 441 -2.59 -20.40 -24.01
N ASP A 442 -3.83 -20.47 -23.51
CA ASP A 442 -4.89 -21.37 -23.93
C ASP A 442 -5.66 -20.89 -25.18
N GLY A 443 -5.23 -19.77 -25.78
CA GLY A 443 -5.86 -19.20 -26.98
C GLY A 443 -7.18 -18.48 -26.71
N ARG A 444 -7.50 -18.14 -25.46
CA ARG A 444 -8.67 -17.33 -25.12
C ARG A 444 -8.26 -15.90 -24.76
N LEU A 445 -9.08 -14.93 -25.13
CA LEU A 445 -8.88 -13.56 -24.68
C LEU A 445 -9.44 -13.40 -23.27
N GLU A 446 -8.59 -12.99 -22.34
CA GLU A 446 -8.95 -12.71 -20.95
C GLU A 446 -9.16 -11.21 -20.78
N VAL A 447 -10.31 -10.83 -20.21
CA VAL A 447 -10.52 -9.52 -19.58
C VAL A 447 -10.58 -9.75 -18.07
N THR A 448 -9.71 -9.09 -17.30
CA THR A 448 -9.71 -9.19 -15.84
C THR A 448 -10.12 -7.86 -15.20
N VAL A 449 -11.11 -7.96 -14.31
CA VAL A 449 -11.65 -6.85 -13.53
C VAL A 449 -11.20 -6.97 -12.09
N ASN A 450 -10.64 -5.90 -11.55
CA ASN A 450 -10.32 -5.77 -10.14
C ASN A 450 -11.58 -5.45 -9.35
N ALA A 451 -11.94 -6.29 -8.39
CA ALA A 451 -13.11 -6.12 -7.54
C ALA A 451 -12.69 -5.79 -6.11
N ARG A 452 -13.19 -4.69 -5.54
CA ARG A 452 -13.00 -4.36 -4.11
C ARG A 452 -14.33 -4.26 -3.40
N MET A 453 -14.64 -5.27 -2.60
CA MET A 453 -15.93 -5.47 -1.94
C MET A 453 -15.93 -4.90 -0.51
N PRO A 454 -16.66 -3.81 -0.21
CA PRO A 454 -16.85 -3.35 1.16
C PRO A 454 -17.84 -4.25 1.92
N ARG A 455 -17.96 -4.02 3.23
CA ARG A 455 -18.97 -4.66 4.07
C ARG A 455 -20.37 -4.47 3.49
N GLY A 456 -21.18 -5.52 3.51
CA GLY A 456 -22.59 -5.47 3.08
C GLY A 456 -23.06 -6.71 2.31
N ARG A 457 -22.15 -7.40 1.61
CA ARG A 457 -22.40 -8.70 0.98
C ARG A 457 -21.36 -9.73 1.40
N THR A 458 -21.71 -11.00 1.27
CA THR A 458 -20.75 -12.11 1.31
C THR A 458 -20.08 -12.29 -0.07
N PRO A 459 -18.89 -12.91 -0.13
CA PRO A 459 -18.25 -13.24 -1.40
C PRO A 459 -19.13 -14.05 -2.35
N ASP A 460 -19.87 -15.04 -1.83
CA ASP A 460 -20.70 -15.92 -2.64
C ASP A 460 -21.90 -15.19 -3.24
N GLU A 461 -22.55 -14.32 -2.47
CA GLU A 461 -23.63 -13.47 -2.99
C GLU A 461 -23.14 -12.54 -4.10
N LEU A 462 -21.98 -11.90 -3.92
CA LEU A 462 -21.42 -11.02 -4.94
C LEU A 462 -21.04 -11.80 -6.21
N LYS A 463 -20.38 -12.96 -6.06
CA LYS A 463 -20.02 -13.84 -7.18
C LYS A 463 -21.25 -14.28 -7.97
N ALA A 464 -22.31 -14.72 -7.30
CA ALA A 464 -23.54 -15.15 -7.94
C ALA A 464 -24.22 -14.01 -8.70
N GLN A 465 -24.33 -12.82 -8.09
CA GLN A 465 -24.96 -11.65 -8.73
C GLN A 465 -24.18 -11.16 -9.94
N VAL A 466 -22.84 -11.08 -9.84
CA VAL A 466 -21.97 -10.68 -10.96
C VAL A 466 -22.08 -11.67 -12.11
N THR A 467 -21.97 -12.97 -11.82
CA THR A 467 -22.06 -14.03 -12.83
C THR A 467 -23.40 -13.98 -13.57
N SER A 468 -24.51 -13.84 -12.82
CA SER A 468 -25.85 -13.70 -13.41
C SER A 468 -25.97 -12.50 -14.36
N LYS A 469 -25.38 -11.34 -14.04
CA LYS A 469 -25.39 -10.17 -14.93
C LYS A 469 -24.61 -10.40 -16.21
N ILE A 470 -23.47 -11.07 -16.11
CA ILE A 470 -22.61 -11.39 -17.26
C ILE A 470 -23.30 -12.43 -18.15
N ASP A 471 -23.86 -13.48 -17.58
CA ASP A 471 -24.57 -14.54 -18.32
C ASP A 471 -25.83 -14.00 -19.03
N ALA A 472 -26.56 -13.09 -18.39
CA ALA A 472 -27.70 -12.41 -19.01
C ALA A 472 -27.27 -11.58 -20.22
N TRP A 473 -26.18 -10.81 -20.10
CA TRP A 473 -25.62 -10.07 -21.22
C TRP A 473 -25.13 -10.99 -22.34
N ALA A 474 -24.41 -12.07 -22.00
CA ALA A 474 -23.89 -13.04 -22.94
C ALA A 474 -25.01 -13.70 -23.74
N SER A 475 -26.07 -14.12 -23.05
CA SER A 475 -27.27 -14.74 -23.65
C SER A 475 -27.98 -13.77 -24.58
N ALA A 476 -28.20 -12.52 -24.15
CA ALA A 476 -28.88 -11.50 -24.95
C ALA A 476 -28.10 -11.11 -26.23
N ASN A 477 -26.78 -11.28 -26.22
CA ASN A 477 -25.90 -10.92 -27.34
C ASN A 477 -25.38 -12.14 -28.13
N ASN A 478 -25.83 -13.35 -27.80
CA ASN A 478 -25.37 -14.61 -28.37
C ASN A 478 -23.82 -14.75 -28.34
N VAL A 479 -23.22 -14.41 -27.20
CA VAL A 479 -21.77 -14.45 -26.97
C VAL A 479 -21.42 -15.67 -26.12
N LYS A 480 -20.50 -16.51 -26.63
CA LYS A 480 -19.88 -17.56 -25.85
C LYS A 480 -18.75 -16.96 -25.00
N LEU A 481 -18.77 -17.21 -23.70
CA LEU A 481 -17.73 -16.81 -22.76
C LEU A 481 -17.68 -17.77 -21.58
N GLU A 482 -16.60 -17.70 -20.80
CA GLU A 482 -16.48 -18.34 -19.48
C GLU A 482 -16.21 -17.27 -18.42
N VAL A 483 -16.83 -17.41 -17.26
CA VAL A 483 -16.63 -16.54 -16.10
C VAL A 483 -15.88 -17.32 -15.02
N ALA A 484 -14.74 -16.79 -14.59
CA ALA A 484 -14.03 -17.26 -13.41
C ALA A 484 -13.86 -16.09 -12.44
N TYR A 485 -14.59 -16.13 -11.33
CA TYR A 485 -14.59 -15.04 -10.35
C TYR A 485 -14.20 -15.56 -8.97
N ASP A 486 -13.02 -15.14 -8.53
CA ASP A 486 -12.59 -15.29 -7.14
C ASP A 486 -12.81 -13.98 -6.37
N GLN A 487 -13.34 -14.09 -5.15
CA GLN A 487 -13.66 -12.96 -4.29
C GLN A 487 -13.32 -13.30 -2.85
N GLY A 488 -12.38 -12.55 -2.27
CA GLY A 488 -12.07 -12.59 -0.85
C GLY A 488 -13.06 -11.77 -0.03
N ASN A 489 -13.12 -12.06 1.27
CA ASN A 489 -13.97 -11.33 2.20
C ASN A 489 -13.32 -10.01 2.67
N TRP A 490 -14.14 -9.07 3.12
CA TRP A 490 -13.68 -7.87 3.82
C TRP A 490 -13.19 -8.22 5.23
N MET A 491 -12.39 -7.35 5.82
CA MET A 491 -11.90 -7.46 7.19
C MET A 491 -12.17 -6.16 7.94
N ALA A 492 -12.61 -6.26 9.19
CA ALA A 492 -12.64 -5.15 10.13
C ALA A 492 -12.15 -5.63 11.49
N ARG A 493 -11.29 -4.85 12.14
CA ARG A 493 -10.78 -5.09 13.50
C ARG A 493 -11.45 -4.16 14.48
N ASP A 494 -11.53 -4.57 15.75
CA ASP A 494 -12.02 -3.70 16.82
C ASP A 494 -11.03 -2.53 17.00
N PRO A 495 -11.46 -1.28 16.85
CA PRO A 495 -10.59 -0.11 17.03
C PRO A 495 -10.26 0.18 18.50
N LYS A 496 -10.29 -0.82 19.39
CA LYS A 496 -10.02 -0.67 20.83
C LYS A 496 -8.72 -1.39 21.20
N GLY A 497 -7.90 -0.70 21.99
CA GLY A 497 -6.68 -1.26 22.58
C GLY A 497 -5.58 -0.22 22.75
N ALA A 498 -4.73 -0.41 23.77
CA ALA A 498 -3.61 0.48 24.05
C ALA A 498 -2.63 0.59 22.88
N TRP A 499 -2.45 -0.50 22.11
CA TRP A 499 -1.55 -0.54 20.95
C TRP A 499 -2.02 0.36 19.79
N LEU A 500 -3.30 0.30 19.39
CA LEU A 500 -3.84 1.17 18.35
C LEU A 500 -3.79 2.64 18.77
N SER A 501 -4.19 2.95 20.01
CA SER A 501 -4.08 4.31 20.55
C SER A 501 -2.64 4.81 20.55
N THR A 502 -1.67 3.93 20.82
CA THR A 502 -0.24 4.25 20.75
C THR A 502 0.19 4.57 19.33
N LEU A 503 -0.22 3.80 18.32
CA LEU A 503 0.09 4.07 16.91
C LEU A 503 -0.52 5.39 16.42
N LEU A 504 -1.79 5.64 16.74
CA LEU A 504 -2.45 6.91 16.41
C LEU A 504 -1.75 8.08 17.08
N ASN A 505 -1.35 7.94 18.35
CA ASN A 505 -0.59 8.97 19.05
C ASN A 505 0.80 9.20 18.42
N ILE A 506 1.53 8.13 18.06
CA ILE A 506 2.82 8.24 17.35
C ILE A 506 2.64 9.03 16.05
N TYR A 507 1.63 8.67 15.25
CA TYR A 507 1.34 9.36 14.00
C TYR A 507 0.97 10.83 14.21
N GLY A 508 0.00 11.13 15.07
CA GLY A 508 -0.48 12.49 15.33
C GLY A 508 0.61 13.38 15.90
N ASP A 509 1.39 12.88 16.87
CA ASP A 509 2.46 13.66 17.49
C ASP A 509 3.67 13.88 16.57
N THR A 510 3.88 13.01 15.57
CA THR A 510 5.00 13.13 14.60
C THR A 510 4.63 14.00 13.41
N THR A 511 3.41 13.85 12.90
CA THR A 511 2.96 14.53 11.68
C THR A 511 2.21 15.83 11.96
N GLY A 512 1.56 15.95 13.12
CA GLY A 512 0.62 17.03 13.41
C GLY A 512 -0.73 16.89 12.69
N LEU A 513 -0.98 15.77 12.00
CA LEU A 513 -2.21 15.50 11.26
C LEU A 513 -3.23 14.75 12.12
N GLU A 514 -4.49 14.73 11.65
CA GLU A 514 -5.56 14.00 12.32
C GLU A 514 -5.24 12.49 12.40
N ALA A 515 -5.30 11.95 13.61
CA ALA A 515 -4.96 10.56 13.91
C ALA A 515 -6.21 9.76 14.30
N LYS A 516 -6.93 9.24 13.30
CA LYS A 516 -8.09 8.35 13.49
C LYS A 516 -7.89 7.04 12.72
N PRO A 517 -8.52 5.93 13.16
CA PRO A 517 -8.57 4.71 12.38
C PRO A 517 -9.20 4.96 11.01
N VAL A 518 -8.66 4.31 9.97
CA VAL A 518 -9.14 4.46 8.59
C VAL A 518 -9.41 3.09 7.93
N PRO A 519 -10.27 3.04 6.90
CA PRO A 519 -10.39 1.90 6.01
C PRO A 519 -9.30 1.93 4.93
N THR A 520 -9.11 0.84 4.19
CA THR A 520 -8.45 0.86 2.87
C THR A 520 -9.22 0.01 1.86
N ALA A 521 -9.12 0.41 0.59
CA ALA A 521 -9.63 -0.39 -0.53
C ALA A 521 -8.64 -1.48 -0.95
N GLY A 522 -7.37 -1.36 -0.58
CA GLY A 522 -6.39 -2.44 -0.69
C GLY A 522 -6.77 -3.64 0.17
N SER A 523 -6.09 -4.75 -0.05
CA SER A 523 -6.13 -5.91 0.82
C SER A 523 -4.69 -6.32 1.01
N THR A 524 -4.28 -6.52 2.25
CA THR A 524 -2.94 -6.97 2.59
C THR A 524 -3.02 -8.37 3.17
N THR A 525 -1.87 -9.00 3.41
CA THR A 525 -1.78 -10.27 4.15
C THR A 525 -2.12 -10.13 5.64
N ALA A 526 -2.47 -8.92 6.14
CA ALA A 526 -3.03 -8.70 7.49
C ALA A 526 -4.24 -9.61 7.80
N LYS A 527 -5.04 -9.97 6.79
CA LYS A 527 -6.20 -10.87 6.96
C LYS A 527 -5.80 -12.27 7.40
N LEU A 528 -4.57 -12.69 7.09
CA LEU A 528 -4.04 -14.01 7.43
C LEU A 528 -3.43 -14.06 8.83
N MET A 529 -3.34 -12.91 9.52
CA MET A 529 -2.64 -12.77 10.80
C MET A 529 -3.59 -12.41 11.97
N PRO A 530 -3.33 -12.90 13.18
CA PRO A 530 -4.08 -12.51 14.38
C PRO A 530 -3.98 -11.01 14.65
N ASN A 531 -5.11 -10.37 14.91
CA ASN A 531 -5.23 -8.96 15.31
C ASN A 531 -4.39 -7.96 14.47
N ALA A 532 -4.13 -8.27 13.19
CA ALA A 532 -3.29 -7.41 12.37
C ALA A 532 -4.03 -6.15 11.89
N ILE A 533 -3.33 -5.02 11.92
CA ILE A 533 -3.73 -3.75 11.30
C ILE A 533 -2.53 -3.17 10.54
N ASN A 534 -2.78 -2.21 9.65
CA ASN A 534 -1.69 -1.55 8.93
C ASN A 534 -1.32 -0.20 9.55
N PHE A 535 -0.05 0.20 9.41
CA PHE A 535 0.48 1.47 9.91
C PHE A 535 1.44 2.11 8.91
N GLY A 536 0.90 2.64 7.80
CA GLY A 536 1.70 3.25 6.74
C GLY A 536 2.31 2.23 5.77
N PRO A 537 3.24 2.68 4.89
CA PRO A 537 3.94 3.97 4.91
C PRO A 537 3.31 5.08 4.03
N ALA A 538 2.14 4.87 3.42
CA ALA A 538 1.53 5.87 2.54
C ALA A 538 0.88 7.02 3.34
N MET A 539 1.35 8.25 3.11
CA MET A 539 0.82 9.45 3.79
C MET A 539 -0.54 9.87 3.21
N PRO A 540 -1.50 10.33 4.04
CA PRO A 540 -2.78 10.83 3.56
C PRO A 540 -2.61 12.13 2.76
N GLY A 541 -3.51 12.35 1.79
CA GLY A 541 -3.50 13.54 0.95
C GLY A 541 -2.44 13.54 -0.17
N LYS A 542 -1.61 12.50 -0.27
CA LYS A 542 -0.66 12.30 -1.36
C LYS A 542 -1.11 11.20 -2.30
N LYS A 543 -0.65 11.27 -3.56
CA LYS A 543 -0.88 10.22 -4.55
C LYS A 543 -0.20 8.93 -4.11
N TYR A 544 -0.92 7.81 -4.13
CA TYR A 544 -0.31 6.51 -3.89
C TYR A 544 0.35 6.01 -5.19
N THR A 545 1.67 5.90 -5.18
CA THR A 545 2.46 5.62 -6.39
C THR A 545 2.80 4.14 -6.57
N ALA A 546 2.48 3.30 -5.59
CA ALA A 546 2.67 1.86 -5.69
C ALA A 546 1.95 1.31 -6.92
N HIS A 547 2.56 0.29 -7.53
CA HIS A 547 2.10 -0.44 -8.72
C HIS A 547 2.04 0.38 -10.00
N ASN A 548 2.20 1.71 -9.92
CA ASN A 548 2.23 2.59 -11.08
C ASN A 548 3.60 2.56 -11.77
N ALA A 549 3.64 3.07 -13.00
CA ALA A 549 4.88 3.53 -13.59
C ALA A 549 5.40 4.75 -12.82
N LYS A 550 6.72 4.93 -12.76
CA LYS A 550 7.37 6.01 -12.00
C LYS A 550 7.07 5.96 -10.50
N GLU A 551 6.98 4.75 -9.94
CA GLU A 551 6.87 4.58 -8.50
C GLU A 551 8.00 5.33 -7.79
N TYR A 552 7.65 6.03 -6.72
CA TYR A 552 8.61 6.72 -5.88
C TYR A 552 8.19 6.74 -4.40
N LYS A 553 9.19 6.83 -3.54
CA LYS A 553 9.04 7.27 -2.15
C LYS A 553 9.58 8.69 -1.99
N GLU A 554 8.84 9.55 -1.31
CA GLU A 554 9.32 10.88 -0.91
C GLU A 554 10.25 10.76 0.30
N VAL A 555 11.40 11.44 0.24
CA VAL A 555 12.39 11.46 1.34
C VAL A 555 11.77 11.98 2.65
N PRO A 556 10.96 13.06 2.67
CA PRO A 556 10.26 13.48 3.89
C PRO A 556 9.34 12.42 4.49
N ASP A 557 8.72 11.57 3.66
CA ASP A 557 7.85 10.50 4.15
C ASP A 557 8.66 9.33 4.69
N LEU A 558 9.77 8.97 4.03
CA LEU A 558 10.70 7.95 4.53
C LEU A 558 11.29 8.37 5.89
N ASP A 559 11.59 9.65 6.03
CA ASP A 559 12.05 10.26 7.27
C ASP A 559 11.04 10.10 8.40
N ALA A 560 9.75 10.31 8.10
CA ALA A 560 8.68 10.11 9.05
C ALA A 560 8.50 8.63 9.40
N ASP A 561 8.59 7.72 8.42
CA ASP A 561 8.53 6.27 8.63
C ASP A 561 9.66 5.81 9.57
N MET A 562 10.90 6.21 9.30
CA MET A 562 12.06 5.87 10.13
C MET A 562 11.86 6.27 11.59
N GLN A 563 11.34 7.47 11.82
CA GLN A 563 11.07 7.97 13.17
C GLN A 563 9.91 7.19 13.83
N MET A 564 8.77 7.08 13.16
CA MET A 564 7.57 6.45 13.71
C MET A 564 7.75 4.95 13.93
N PHE A 565 8.44 4.23 13.04
CA PHE A 565 8.73 2.81 13.21
C PHE A 565 9.62 2.59 14.42
N THR A 566 10.66 3.42 14.61
CA THR A 566 11.52 3.34 15.80
C THR A 566 10.75 3.60 17.09
N GLU A 567 9.90 4.63 17.11
CA GLU A 567 9.00 4.91 18.24
C GLU A 567 8.06 3.74 18.53
N MET A 568 7.47 3.16 17.49
CA MET A 568 6.58 2.00 17.57
C MET A 568 7.29 0.81 18.20
N LEU A 569 8.51 0.48 17.77
CA LEU A 569 9.28 -0.64 18.32
C LEU A 569 9.44 -0.52 19.84
N VAL A 570 9.78 0.69 20.31
CA VAL A 570 10.00 0.93 21.74
C VAL A 570 8.69 0.98 22.52
N ARG A 571 7.71 1.72 22.03
CA ARG A 571 6.47 2.00 22.79
C ARG A 571 5.58 0.78 22.84
N ILE A 572 5.34 0.11 21.71
CA ILE A 572 4.57 -1.15 21.66
C ILE A 572 5.34 -2.27 22.38
N GLY A 573 6.66 -2.32 22.20
CA GLY A 573 7.54 -3.28 22.87
C GLY A 573 7.51 -3.20 24.40
N ASN A 574 7.07 -2.07 24.97
CA ASN A 574 6.99 -1.84 26.41
C ASN A 574 5.56 -1.57 26.93
N LEU A 575 4.52 -1.77 26.12
CA LEU A 575 3.14 -1.69 26.62
C LEU A 575 2.91 -2.71 27.74
N GLN A 576 2.09 -2.39 28.75
CA GLN A 576 1.77 -3.41 29.76
C GLN A 576 0.77 -4.43 29.21
N GLN A 577 -0.20 -3.96 28.41
CA GLN A 577 -1.23 -4.76 27.76
C GLN A 577 -1.45 -4.24 26.34
N MET A 578 -1.74 -5.14 25.40
CA MET A 578 -2.00 -4.75 24.00
C MET A 578 -3.43 -4.23 23.84
N GLN A 579 -4.43 -5.00 24.28
CA GLN A 579 -5.84 -4.60 24.35
C GLN A 579 -6.16 -3.83 25.62
#